data_AF-A0A355L5A2-F1
#
_entry.id   AF-A0A355L5A2-F1
#
_cell.length_a   1.000
_cell.length_b   1.000
_cell.length_c   1.000
_cell.angle_alpha   90.00
_cell.angle_beta   90.00
_cell.angle_gamma   90.00
#
_symmetry.space_group_name_H-M   'P 1'
#
loop_
_entity.id
_entity.type
_entity.pdbx_description
1 polymer ?
#
loop_
_entity_poly.entity_id
_entity_poly.type
_entity_poly.pdbx_seq_one_letter_code
_entity_poly.pdbx_strand_id
1 'polypeptide(L)' 'MEKKKLLKRLSALGFAMYECRLYCDTHPNDTEALQMLNDYKSKYEAVKAEFEKQYGPLTLNGFNSDEWLKDPWPWDIVE' A
#
# COMPACT_ATOMS: atom_id res chain seq x y z
N MET A 1 15.82 0.39 9.49
CA MET A 1 15.27 1.77 9.43
C MET A 1 14.54 2.06 8.12
N GLU A 2 15.11 1.76 6.96
CA GLU A 2 14.50 2.11 5.67
C GLU A 2 13.26 1.28 5.32
N LYS A 3 13.30 -0.05 5.49
CA LYS A 3 12.13 -0.95 5.39
C LYS A 3 10.91 -0.41 6.16
N LYS A 4 11.13 0.00 7.41
CA LYS A 4 10.09 0.54 8.33
C LYS A 4 9.50 1.86 7.84
N LYS A 5 10.32 2.76 7.27
CA LYS A 5 9.82 4.02 6.69
C LYS A 5 8.97 3.76 5.46
N LEU A 6 9.42 2.87 4.57
CA LEU A 6 8.66 2.48 3.38
C LEU A 6 7.33 1.82 3.75
N LEU A 7 7.33 0.88 4.71
CA LEU A 7 6.11 0.28 5.24
C LEU A 7 5.16 1.32 5.82
N LYS A 8 5.64 2.22 6.70
CA LYS A 8 4.80 3.29 7.26
C LYS A 8 4.18 4.17 6.17
N ARG A 9 4.97 4.55 5.16
CA ARG A 9 4.50 5.36 4.04
C ARG A 9 3.46 4.60 3.20
N LEU A 10 3.70 3.32 2.94
CA LEU A 10 2.79 2.45 2.21
C LEU A 10 1.47 2.27 2.97
N SER A 11 1.52 2.01 4.28
CA SER A 11 0.34 1.93 5.14
C SER A 11 -0.46 3.23 5.16
N ALA A 12 0.21 4.38 5.29
CA ALA A 12 -0.46 5.69 5.28
C ALA A 12 -1.15 5.99 3.94
N LEU A 13 -0.48 5.69 2.82
CA LEU A 13 -1.06 5.82 1.48
C LEU A 13 -2.24 4.86 1.27
N GLY A 14 -2.11 3.61 1.74
CA GLY A 14 -3.17 2.62 1.67
C GLY A 14 -4.41 3.04 2.47
N PHE A 15 -4.21 3.58 3.67
CA PHE A 15 -5.28 4.16 4.48
C PHE A 15 -5.97 5.33 3.77
N ALA A 16 -5.21 6.31 3.29
CA ALA A 16 -5.76 7.47 2.59
C ALA A 16 -6.54 7.07 1.32
N MET A 17 -6.02 6.10 0.55
CA MET A 17 -6.70 5.56 -0.62
C MET A 17 -8.03 4.89 -0.25
N TYR A 18 -8.06 4.09 0.83
CA TYR A 18 -9.27 3.41 1.29
C TYR A 18 -10.34 4.39 1.76
N GLU A 19 -9.97 5.35 2.61
CA GLU A 19 -10.89 6.39 3.11
C GLU A 19 -11.43 7.26 1.96
N CYS A 20 -10.57 7.65 1.01
CA CYS A 20 -10.97 8.44 -0.15
C CYS A 20 -11.94 7.64 -1.05
N ARG A 21 -11.71 6.33 -1.21
CA ARG A 21 -12.64 5.46 -1.93
C ARG A 21 -14.01 5.39 -1.25
N LEU A 22 -14.03 5.20 0.07
CA LEU A 22 -15.26 5.16 0.85
C LEU A 22 -16.05 6.48 0.73
N TYR A 23 -15.35 7.62 0.72
CA TYR A 23 -15.98 8.91 0.45
C TYR A 23 -16.61 8.96 -0.96
N CYS A 24 -15.87 8.52 -1.99
CA CYS A 24 -16.35 8.50 -3.38
C CYS A 24 -17.59 7.61 -3.56
N ASP A 25 -17.75 6.54 -2.77
CA ASP A 25 -18.93 5.67 -2.83
C ASP A 25 -20.22 6.43 -2.47
N THR A 26 -20.13 7.50 -1.66
CA THR A 26 -21.26 8.38 -1.32
C THR A 26 -21.33 9.65 -2.18
N HIS A 27 -20.23 10.03 -2.84
CA HIS A 27 -20.10 11.22 -3.69
C HIS A 27 -19.57 10.86 -5.09
N PRO A 28 -20.32 10.09 -5.91
CA PRO A 28 -19.80 9.50 -7.15
C PRO A 28 -19.47 10.52 -8.25
N ASN A 29 -19.99 11.74 -8.16
CA ASN A 29 -19.77 12.81 -9.14
C ASN A 29 -18.72 13.84 -8.69
N ASP A 30 -18.10 13.65 -7.52
CA ASP A 30 -17.04 14.52 -7.03
C ASP A 30 -15.73 14.19 -7.78
N THR A 31 -15.48 14.95 -8.84
CA THR A 31 -14.32 14.74 -9.72
C THR A 31 -12.99 15.01 -9.01
N GLU A 32 -12.99 15.90 -8.00
CA GLU A 32 -11.79 16.21 -7.23
C GLU A 32 -11.42 15.03 -6.33
N ALA A 33 -12.40 14.46 -5.63
CA ALA A 33 -12.19 13.27 -4.81
C ALA A 33 -11.74 12.07 -5.66
N LEU A 34 -12.31 11.87 -6.85
CA LEU A 34 -11.88 10.82 -7.78
C LEU A 34 -10.43 11.02 -8.26
N GLN A 35 -10.03 12.26 -8.53
CA GLN A 35 -8.66 12.56 -8.91
C GLN A 35 -7.69 12.32 -7.75
N MET A 36 -8.07 12.72 -6.54
CA MET A 36 -7.30 12.46 -5.32
C MET A 36 -7.12 10.95 -5.05
N LEU A 37 -8.18 10.16 -5.25
CA LEU A 37 -8.12 8.70 -5.15
C LEU A 37 -7.11 8.11 -6.13
N ASN A 38 -7.13 8.56 -7.39
CA ASN A 38 -6.19 8.12 -8.42
C ASN A 38 -4.74 8.51 -8.08
N ASP A 39 -4.53 9.71 -7.54
CA ASP A 39 -3.21 10.17 -7.08
C ASP A 39 -2.68 9.31 -5.92
N TYR A 40 -3.53 9.00 -4.94
CA TYR A 40 -3.13 8.11 -3.84
C TYR A 40 -2.82 6.70 -4.33
N LYS A 41 -3.62 6.17 -5.25
CA LYS A 41 -3.36 4.87 -5.87
C LYS A 41 -2.02 4.83 -6.59
N SER A 42 -1.72 5.83 -7.41
CA SER A 42 -0.43 5.94 -8.13
C SER A 42 0.75 6.03 -7.15
N LYS A 43 0.64 6.86 -6.11
CA LYS A 43 1.68 6.96 -5.06
C LYS A 43 1.85 5.64 -4.30
N TYR A 44 0.76 4.96 -3.98
CA TYR A 44 0.79 3.67 -3.30
C TYR A 44 1.49 2.61 -4.15
N GLU A 45 1.14 2.50 -5.43
CA GLU A 45 1.76 1.56 -6.38
C GLU A 45 3.26 1.83 -6.55
N ALA A 46 3.69 3.09 -6.62
CA ALA A 46 5.09 3.45 -6.71
C ALA A 46 5.89 3.02 -5.46
N VAL A 47 5.37 3.30 -4.26
CA VAL A 47 6.02 2.90 -3.00
C VAL A 47 5.99 1.37 -2.83
N LYS A 48 4.90 0.71 -3.26
CA LYS A 48 4.79 -0.75 -3.26
C LYS A 48 5.86 -1.38 -4.15
N ALA A 49 6.02 -0.90 -5.37
CA ALA A 49 7.03 -1.39 -6.30
C ALA A 49 8.46 -1.18 -5.76
N GLU A 50 8.72 -0.02 -5.14
CA GLU A 50 10.02 0.25 -4.49
C GLU A 50 10.30 -0.73 -3.35
N PHE A 51 9.29 -0.99 -2.51
CA PHE A 51 9.40 -1.94 -1.41
C PHE A 51 9.61 -3.36 -1.94
N GLU A 52 8.78 -3.82 -2.87
CA GLU A 52 8.81 -5.20 -3.37
C GLU A 52 10.12 -5.51 -4.11
N LYS A 53 10.69 -4.52 -4.80
CA LYS A 53 12.03 -4.64 -5.43
C LYS A 53 13.14 -4.90 -4.41
N GLN A 54 13.03 -4.37 -3.19
CA GLN A 54 14.07 -4.45 -2.17
C GLN A 54 13.85 -5.57 -1.15
N TYR A 55 12.59 -5.84 -0.80
CA TYR A 55 12.23 -6.69 0.35
C TYR A 55 11.33 -7.87 -0.01
N GLY A 56 10.96 -8.01 -1.29
CA GLY A 56 10.06 -9.07 -1.76
C GLY A 56 8.56 -8.70 -1.66
N PRO A 57 7.69 -9.61 -2.13
CA PRO A 57 6.27 -9.32 -2.33
C PRO A 57 5.51 -9.00 -1.03
N LEU A 58 4.70 -7.93 -1.08
CA LEU A 58 3.80 -7.50 0.01
C LEU A 58 2.43 -8.17 -0.03
N THR A 59 2.03 -8.67 -1.20
CA THR A 59 0.77 -9.37 -1.42
C THR A 59 1.01 -10.74 -2.04
N LEU A 60 0.11 -11.70 -1.81
CA LEU A 60 0.28 -13.05 -2.33
C LEU A 60 0.29 -13.00 -3.86
N ASN A 61 1.37 -13.45 -4.48
CA ASN A 61 1.46 -13.57 -5.93
C ASN A 61 2.27 -14.83 -6.31
N GLY A 62 2.39 -15.08 -7.62
CA GLY A 62 3.07 -16.27 -8.15
C GLY A 62 4.58 -16.34 -7.91
N PHE A 63 5.18 -15.31 -7.28
CA PHE A 63 6.59 -15.21 -6.95
C PHE A 63 6.88 -15.34 -5.44
N ASN A 64 5.85 -15.60 -4.63
CA ASN A 64 6.00 -15.75 -3.19
C ASN A 64 6.73 -17.05 -2.84
N SER A 65 7.72 -16.96 -1.95
CA SER A 65 8.35 -18.11 -1.30
C SER A 65 7.58 -18.51 -0.02
N ASP A 66 7.89 -19.68 0.54
CA ASP A 66 7.39 -20.13 1.85
C ASP A 66 7.87 -19.24 3.01
N GLU A 67 8.75 -18.25 2.76
CA GLU A 67 9.19 -17.29 3.78
C GLU A 67 8.05 -16.44 4.33
N TRP A 68 6.96 -16.30 3.58
CA TRP A 68 5.71 -15.68 4.06
C TRP A 68 5.05 -16.42 5.23
N LEU A 69 5.38 -17.69 5.46
CA LEU A 69 4.86 -18.48 6.58
C LEU A 69 5.63 -18.22 7.88
N LYS A 70 6.66 -17.37 7.86
CA LYS A 70 7.51 -17.06 9.01
C LYS A 70 7.24 -15.65 9.51
N ASP A 71 7.26 -15.47 10.83
CA ASP A 71 7.27 -14.15 11.44
C ASP A 71 8.62 -13.45 11.21
N PRO A 72 8.64 -12.11 11.05
CA PRO A 72 7.47 -11.21 10.94
C PRO A 72 6.88 -11.19 9.53
N TRP A 73 5.56 -10.94 9.41
CA TRP A 73 4.92 -10.82 8.11
C TRP A 73 5.48 -9.64 7.30
N PRO A 74 5.38 -9.67 5.96
CA PRO A 74 5.97 -8.63 5.10
C PRO A 74 5.47 -7.21 5.40
N TRP A 75 4.23 -7.10 5.85
CA TRP A 75 3.57 -5.85 6.23
C TRP A 75 3.70 -5.50 7.72
N ASP A 76 4.29 -6.37 8.53
CA ASP A 76 4.45 -6.11 9.96
C ASP A 76 5.50 -5.02 10.21
N ILE A 77 5.08 -4.02 10.98
CA ILE A 77 5.97 -2.98 11.48
C ILE A 77 6.49 -3.45 12.84
N VAL A 78 7.51 -4.29 12.83
CA VAL A 78 8.18 -4.73 14.06
C VAL A 78 8.91 -3.54 14.71
N GLU A 79 8.80 -3.41 16.04
CA GLU A 79 9.43 -2.30 16.78
C GLU A 79 10.95 -2.38 16.82
#